data_AF-A0A7K3BFN9-F1
#
_entry.id   AF-A0A7K3BFN9-F1
#
_cell.length_a   1.000
_cell.length_b   1.000
_cell.length_c   1.000
_cell.angle_alpha   90.00
_cell.angle_beta   90.00
_cell.angle_gamma   90.00
#
_symmetry.space_group_name_H-M   'P 1'
#
loop_
_entity.id
_entity.type
_entity.pdbx_description
1 polymer ?
#
loop_
_entity_poly.entity_id
_entity_poly.type
_entity_poly.pdbx_seq_one_letter_code
_entity_poly.pdbx_strand_id
1 'polypeptide(L)'
;MSATGQRDGGDERVGELVSSASEQLSQLVREEMRLARAEMTLKGRRFGLVGGLFGGAGLFAVLALQGLAVAAVAALSLALPVWAAALVVTGLLGSVAAALAAAGRRQFGRAAPPVPRAAVDGVKADIAELKERAHR
;
A
#
# COMPACT_ATOMS: atom_id res chain seq x y z
N MET A 1 11.00 -62.35 -41.17
CA MET A 1 10.39 -61.01 -41.20
C MET A 1 9.38 -60.94 -40.06
N SER A 2 9.69 -60.25 -38.96
CA SER A 2 8.75 -59.70 -37.95
C SER A 2 9.55 -59.37 -36.69
N ALA A 3 9.63 -58.08 -36.33
CA ALA A 3 9.70 -57.56 -34.95
C ALA A 3 10.27 -56.14 -34.92
N THR A 4 9.52 -55.13 -35.34
CA THR A 4 9.77 -53.72 -34.99
C THR A 4 8.47 -52.93 -35.14
N GLY A 5 7.70 -52.80 -34.07
CA GLY A 5 6.47 -51.98 -34.06
C GLY A 5 5.99 -51.53 -32.68
N GLN A 6 6.73 -51.81 -31.60
CA GLN A 6 6.24 -51.64 -30.22
C GLN A 6 6.86 -50.44 -29.47
N ARG A 7 7.66 -49.59 -30.13
CA ARG A 7 8.40 -48.50 -29.46
C ARG A 7 7.82 -47.08 -29.63
N ASP A 8 6.85 -46.86 -30.52
CA ASP A 8 6.27 -45.52 -30.73
C ASP A 8 5.13 -45.16 -29.76
N GLY A 9 4.28 -46.12 -29.36
CA GLY A 9 3.06 -45.81 -28.61
C GLY A 9 3.25 -45.40 -27.14
N GLY A 10 4.44 -45.60 -26.56
CA GLY A 10 4.75 -45.20 -25.18
C GLY A 10 5.16 -43.73 -25.07
N ASP A 11 6.01 -43.27 -25.99
CA ASP A 11 6.51 -41.89 -26.03
C ASP A 11 5.41 -40.91 -26.46
N GLU A 12 4.50 -41.33 -27.36
CA GLU A 12 3.30 -40.56 -27.74
C GLU A 12 2.36 -40.32 -26.55
N ARG A 13 2.10 -41.34 -25.72
CA ARG A 13 1.24 -41.24 -24.54
C ARG A 13 1.83 -40.33 -23.46
N VAL A 14 3.15 -40.40 -23.25
CA VAL A 14 3.85 -39.53 -22.29
C VAL A 14 3.85 -38.08 -22.78
N GLY A 15 4.03 -37.86 -24.08
CA GLY A 15 3.88 -36.54 -24.70
C GLY A 15 2.48 -35.93 -24.52
N GLU A 16 1.43 -36.75 -24.71
CA GLU A 16 0.04 -36.34 -24.47
C GLU A 16 -0.23 -35.94 -23.02
N LEU A 17 0.28 -36.71 -22.05
CA LEU A 17 0.11 -36.43 -20.62
C LEU A 17 0.84 -35.14 -20.20
N VAL A 18 2.07 -34.93 -20.72
CA VAL A 18 2.83 -33.70 -20.47
C VAL A 18 2.14 -32.48 -21.09
N SER A 19 1.61 -32.62 -22.31
CA SER A 19 0.83 -31.56 -22.96
C SER A 19 -0.42 -31.23 -22.15
N SER A 20 -1.19 -32.24 -21.74
CA SER A 20 -2.42 -32.05 -20.95
C SER A 20 -2.14 -31.45 -19.57
N ALA A 21 -1.08 -31.88 -18.88
CA ALA A 21 -0.67 -31.30 -17.60
C ALA A 21 -0.21 -29.84 -17.75
N SER A 22 0.52 -29.52 -18.82
CA SER A 22 0.96 -28.16 -19.14
C SER A 22 -0.24 -27.25 -19.45
N GLU A 23 -1.26 -27.78 -20.12
CA GLU A 23 -2.49 -27.07 -20.43
C GLU A 23 -3.33 -26.81 -19.17
N GLN A 24 -3.45 -27.80 -18.27
CA GLN A 24 -4.11 -27.65 -16.97
C GLN A 24 -3.40 -26.62 -16.07
N LEU A 25 -2.06 -26.67 -16.00
CA LEU A 25 -1.26 -25.67 -15.29
C LEU A 25 -1.47 -24.26 -15.88
N SER A 26 -1.50 -24.17 -17.21
CA SER A 26 -1.75 -22.89 -17.90
C SER A 26 -3.16 -22.34 -17.65
N GLN A 27 -4.16 -23.22 -17.50
CA GLN A 27 -5.52 -22.85 -17.11
C GLN A 27 -5.56 -22.38 -15.65
N LEU A 28 -4.97 -23.13 -14.73
CA LEU A 28 -4.93 -22.80 -13.30
C LEU A 28 -4.25 -21.44 -13.05
N VAL A 29 -3.10 -21.19 -13.66
CA VAL A 29 -2.41 -19.90 -13.54
C VAL A 29 -3.30 -18.75 -14.03
N ARG A 30 -4.05 -18.97 -15.11
CA ARG A 30 -4.94 -17.96 -15.68
C ARG A 30 -6.17 -17.71 -14.79
N GLU A 31 -6.66 -18.73 -14.11
CA GLU A 31 -7.73 -18.64 -13.11
C GLU A 31 -7.27 -17.92 -11.84
N GLU A 32 -6.12 -18.28 -11.29
CA GLU A 32 -5.50 -17.58 -10.15
C GLU A 32 -5.24 -16.10 -10.47
N MET A 33 -4.75 -15.79 -11.68
CA MET A 33 -4.64 -14.41 -12.13
C MET A 33 -5.99 -13.69 -12.19
N ARG A 34 -7.05 -14.37 -12.62
CA ARG A 34 -8.41 -13.81 -12.67
C ARG A 34 -8.95 -13.55 -11.26
N LEU A 35 -8.74 -14.49 -10.34
CA LEU A 35 -9.12 -14.39 -8.94
C LEU A 35 -8.35 -13.26 -8.26
N ALA A 36 -7.03 -13.23 -8.40
CA ALA A 36 -6.18 -12.17 -7.87
C ALA A 36 -6.60 -10.79 -8.40
N ARG A 37 -6.91 -10.65 -9.69
CA ARG A 37 -7.45 -9.41 -10.26
C ARG A 37 -8.79 -9.03 -9.64
N ALA A 38 -9.70 -9.98 -9.44
CA ALA A 38 -10.99 -9.72 -8.80
C ALA A 38 -10.83 -9.26 -7.34
N GLU A 39 -9.97 -9.94 -6.58
CA GLU A 39 -9.69 -9.59 -5.18
C GLU A 39 -8.97 -8.25 -5.06
N MET A 40 -7.99 -7.96 -5.92
CA MET A 40 -7.33 -6.65 -5.99
C MET A 40 -8.31 -5.54 -6.36
N THR A 41 -9.26 -5.80 -7.25
CA THR A 41 -10.29 -4.81 -7.62
C THR A 41 -11.23 -4.53 -6.45
N LEU A 42 -11.65 -5.57 -5.72
CA LEU A 42 -12.48 -5.44 -4.52
C LEU A 42 -11.75 -4.68 -3.39
N LYS A 43 -10.50 -5.07 -3.09
CA LYS A 43 -9.65 -4.34 -2.13
C LYS A 43 -9.44 -2.89 -2.59
N GLY A 44 -9.09 -2.69 -3.85
CA GLY A 44 -8.86 -1.37 -4.45
C GLY A 44 -10.07 -0.46 -4.38
N ARG A 45 -11.28 -0.97 -4.66
CA ARG A 45 -12.53 -0.20 -4.51
C ARG A 45 -12.78 0.21 -3.06
N ARG A 46 -12.55 -0.69 -2.11
CA ARG A 46 -12.72 -0.39 -0.68
C ARG A 46 -11.71 0.66 -0.20
N PHE A 47 -10.44 0.53 -0.57
CA PHE A 47 -9.41 1.53 -0.27
C PHE A 47 -9.67 2.85 -0.99
N GLY A 48 -10.18 2.82 -2.22
CA GLY A 48 -10.54 4.01 -3.00
C GLY A 48 -11.71 4.78 -2.39
N LEU A 49 -12.74 4.09 -1.91
CA LEU A 49 -13.87 4.72 -1.22
C LEU A 49 -13.42 5.37 0.10
N VAL A 50 -12.64 4.64 0.91
CA VAL A 50 -12.12 5.16 2.17
C VAL A 50 -11.17 6.33 1.93
N GLY A 51 -10.27 6.21 0.96
CA GLY A 51 -9.37 7.30 0.56
C GLY A 51 -10.13 8.52 0.03
N GLY A 52 -11.18 8.31 -0.77
CA GLY A 52 -12.04 9.39 -1.29
C GLY A 52 -12.83 10.10 -0.20
N LEU A 53 -13.44 9.35 0.74
CA LEU A 53 -14.16 9.91 1.89
C LEU A 53 -13.23 10.70 2.82
N PHE A 54 -12.06 10.17 3.15
CA PHE A 54 -11.07 10.89 3.96
C PHE A 54 -10.51 12.12 3.24
N GLY A 55 -10.26 12.03 1.93
CA GLY A 55 -9.85 13.16 1.12
C GLY A 55 -10.91 14.27 1.10
N GLY A 56 -12.17 13.90 0.86
CA GLY A 56 -13.30 14.82 0.92
C GLY A 56 -13.48 15.44 2.30
N ALA A 57 -13.47 14.62 3.36
CA ALA A 57 -13.56 15.10 4.74
C ALA A 57 -12.42 16.07 5.09
N GLY A 58 -11.19 15.79 4.64
CA GLY A 58 -10.05 16.69 4.81
C GLY A 58 -10.27 18.05 4.12
N LEU A 59 -10.77 18.05 2.88
CA LEU A 59 -11.09 19.28 2.17
C LEU A 59 -12.17 20.10 2.89
N PHE A 60 -13.27 19.47 3.30
CA PHE A 60 -14.32 20.13 4.06
C PHE A 60 -13.85 20.62 5.42
N ALA A 61 -12.96 19.89 6.10
CA ALA A 61 -12.33 20.34 7.34
C ALA A 61 -11.50 21.61 7.13
N VAL A 62 -10.75 21.71 6.03
CA VAL A 62 -10.00 22.93 5.66
C VAL A 62 -10.94 24.10 5.42
N LEU A 63 -12.02 23.90 4.66
CA LEU A 63 -13.02 24.95 4.39
C LEU A 63 -13.71 25.41 5.67
N ALA A 64 -14.12 24.47 6.54
CA ALA A 64 -14.72 24.78 7.82
C ALA A 64 -13.74 25.56 8.73
N LEU A 65 -12.46 25.19 8.74
CA LEU A 65 -11.43 25.91 9.50
C LEU A 65 -11.22 27.34 9.00
N GLN A 66 -11.28 27.57 7.68
CA GLN A 66 -11.25 28.92 7.11
C GLN A 66 -12.47 29.74 7.55
N GLY A 67 -13.67 29.15 7.49
CA GLY A 67 -14.89 29.80 7.99
C GLY A 67 -14.79 30.16 9.47
N LEU A 68 -14.29 29.25 10.30
CA LEU A 68 -14.05 29.49 11.73
C LEU A 68 -13.02 30.60 11.98
N ALA A 69 -11.93 30.64 11.19
CA ALA A 69 -10.94 31.69 11.30
C ALA A 69 -11.54 33.07 11.01
N VAL A 70 -12.33 33.20 9.93
CA VAL A 70 -13.03 34.43 9.59
C VAL A 70 -14.03 34.81 10.70
N ALA A 71 -14.82 33.85 11.19
CA ALA A 71 -15.78 34.09 12.25
C ALA A 71 -15.11 34.55 13.55
N ALA A 72 -13.97 33.95 13.92
CA ALA A 72 -13.20 34.32 15.09
C ALA A 72 -12.62 35.74 14.97
N VAL A 73 -12.07 36.10 13.80
CA VAL A 73 -11.59 37.47 13.54
C VAL A 73 -12.74 38.46 13.62
N ALA A 74 -13.88 38.15 13.01
CA ALA A 74 -15.06 39.00 13.06
C ALA A 74 -15.54 39.21 14.51
N ALA A 75 -15.62 38.13 15.31
CA ALA A 75 -16.02 38.19 16.71
C ALA A 75 -15.04 39.00 17.58
N LEU A 76 -13.72 38.80 17.41
CA LEU A 76 -12.71 39.59 18.13
C LEU A 76 -12.67 41.05 17.68
N SER A 77 -13.06 41.33 16.44
CA SER A 77 -13.13 42.71 15.93
C SER A 77 -14.20 43.56 16.62
N LEU A 78 -15.12 42.96 17.41
CA LEU A 78 -16.02 43.72 18.27
C LEU A 78 -15.30 44.36 19.47
N ALA A 79 -14.13 43.83 19.87
CA ALA A 79 -13.37 44.31 21.03
C ALA A 79 -11.99 44.88 20.66
N LEU A 80 -11.44 44.52 19.49
CA LEU A 80 -10.10 44.90 19.02
C LEU A 80 -10.17 45.44 17.60
N PRO A 81 -9.20 46.26 17.15
CA PRO A 81 -9.09 46.60 15.73
C PRO A 81 -8.82 45.34 14.90
N VAL A 82 -9.36 45.31 13.67
CA VAL A 82 -9.35 44.12 12.80
C VAL A 82 -7.95 43.53 12.58
N TRP A 83 -6.92 44.36 12.49
CA TRP A 83 -5.54 43.91 12.31
C TRP A 83 -5.03 43.14 13.55
N ALA A 84 -5.38 43.57 14.76
CA ALA A 84 -4.99 42.91 16.00
C ALA A 84 -5.76 41.59 16.18
N ALA A 85 -7.06 41.59 15.88
CA ALA A 85 -7.88 40.37 15.88
C ALA A 85 -7.31 39.32 14.90
N ALA A 86 -6.95 39.74 13.68
CA ALA A 86 -6.33 38.87 12.68
C ALA A 86 -5.01 38.26 13.19
N LEU A 87 -4.11 39.09 13.76
CA LEU A 87 -2.83 38.59 14.30
C LEU A 87 -3.01 37.58 15.43
N VAL A 88 -3.98 37.80 16.33
CA VAL A 88 -4.26 36.86 17.44
C VAL A 88 -4.74 35.52 16.88
N VAL A 89 -5.71 35.52 15.98
CA VAL A 89 -6.26 34.29 15.39
C VAL A 89 -5.20 33.56 14.57
N THR A 90 -4.44 34.27 13.73
CA THR A 90 -3.36 33.69 12.94
C THR A 90 -2.24 33.13 13.83
N GLY A 91 -1.87 33.85 14.90
CA GLY A 91 -0.88 33.37 15.86
C GLY A 91 -1.30 32.09 16.57
N LEU A 92 -2.57 31.99 16.98
CA LEU A 92 -3.12 30.80 17.61
C LEU A 92 -3.14 29.60 16.63
N LEU A 93 -3.71 29.79 15.44
CA LEU A 93 -3.75 28.74 14.41
C LEU A 93 -2.35 28.31 13.98
N GLY A 94 -1.44 29.27 13.81
CA GLY A 94 -0.04 29.01 13.47
C GLY A 94 0.69 28.21 14.55
N SER A 95 0.40 28.46 15.83
CA SER A 95 0.96 27.70 16.94
C SER A 95 0.48 26.25 16.94
N VAL A 96 -0.82 26.03 16.69
CA VAL A 96 -1.39 24.68 16.54
C VAL A 96 -0.77 23.97 15.34
N ALA A 97 -0.66 24.65 14.19
CA ALA A 97 -0.04 24.09 12.99
C ALA A 97 1.43 23.71 13.22
N ALA A 98 2.21 24.56 13.91
CA ALA A 98 3.59 24.28 14.26
C ALA A 98 3.71 23.06 15.20
N ALA A 99 2.82 22.93 16.19
CA ALA A 99 2.78 21.78 17.08
C ALA A 99 2.43 20.48 16.33
N LEU A 100 1.43 20.51 15.45
CA LEU A 100 1.05 19.37 14.61
C LEU A 100 2.18 18.97 13.66
N ALA A 101 2.84 19.94 13.00
CA ALA A 101 3.98 19.69 12.14
C ALA A 101 5.15 19.07 12.93
N ALA A 102 5.42 19.56 14.15
CA ALA A 102 6.43 18.97 15.02
C ALA A 102 6.08 17.54 15.46
N ALA A 103 4.82 17.29 15.83
CA ALA A 103 4.33 15.96 16.19
C ALA A 103 4.40 14.98 15.01
N GLY A 104 4.01 15.42 13.81
CA GLY A 104 4.12 14.66 12.57
C GLY A 104 5.56 14.28 12.27
N ARG A 105 6.50 15.22 12.33
CA ARG A 105 7.95 14.93 12.17
C ARG A 105 8.46 13.90 13.17
N ARG A 106 7.99 13.96 14.43
CA ARG A 106 8.35 12.98 15.46
C ARG A 106 7.77 11.58 15.20
N GLN A 107 6.58 11.50 14.61
CA GLN A 107 5.98 10.24 14.19
C GLN A 107 6.67 9.66 12.96
N PHE A 108 6.98 10.45 11.94
CA PHE A 108 7.77 9.98 10.79
C PHE A 108 9.19 9.55 11.19
N GLY A 109 9.81 10.22 12.17
CA GLY A 109 11.09 9.79 12.75
C GLY A 109 11.01 8.51 13.61
N ARG A 110 9.81 8.07 14.00
CA ARG A 110 9.57 6.86 14.81
C ARG A 110 8.84 5.73 14.07
N ALA A 111 8.15 6.04 12.98
CA ALA A 111 7.40 5.10 12.18
C ALA A 111 8.34 4.32 11.27
N ALA A 112 8.93 3.27 11.85
CA ALA A 112 9.72 2.20 11.26
C ALA A 112 10.99 2.61 10.46
N PRO A 113 12.14 1.96 10.69
CA PRO A 113 13.20 2.02 9.69
C PRO A 113 12.60 1.54 8.35
N PRO A 114 12.97 2.15 7.21
CA PRO A 114 12.43 1.84 5.87
C PRO A 114 12.67 0.40 5.39
N VAL A 115 13.18 -0.47 6.25
CA VAL A 115 13.46 -1.88 6.01
C VAL A 115 12.78 -2.73 7.09
N PRO A 116 11.89 -3.67 6.73
CA PRO A 116 11.35 -4.64 7.67
C PRO A 116 12.52 -5.49 8.16
N ARG A 117 12.97 -5.26 9.41
CA ARG A 117 14.14 -5.98 9.97
C ARG A 117 13.98 -7.50 9.86
N ALA A 118 12.77 -8.01 10.08
CA ALA A 118 12.44 -9.42 9.90
C ALA A 118 12.67 -9.94 8.47
N ALA A 119 12.41 -9.12 7.43
CA ALA A 119 12.68 -9.51 6.05
C ALA A 119 14.19 -9.48 5.73
N VAL A 120 14.93 -8.53 6.32
CA VAL A 120 16.39 -8.45 6.16
C VAL A 120 17.09 -9.60 6.91
N ASP A 121 16.58 -9.99 8.07
CA ASP A 121 17.13 -11.07 8.88
C ASP A 121 16.83 -12.45 8.26
N GLY A 122 15.67 -12.63 7.63
CA GLY A 122 15.36 -13.82 6.84
C GLY A 122 16.30 -14.02 5.66
N VAL A 123 16.53 -12.97 4.86
CA VAL A 123 17.46 -13.02 3.72
C VAL A 123 18.90 -13.33 4.16
N LYS A 124 19.33 -12.82 5.33
CA LYS A 124 20.65 -13.15 5.88
C LYS A 124 20.76 -14.61 6.31
N ALA A 125 19.70 -15.18 6.89
CA ALA A 125 19.66 -16.59 7.25
C ALA A 125 19.74 -17.50 6.02
N ASP A 126 19.00 -17.16 4.96
CA ASP A 126 19.01 -17.90 3.70
C ASP A 126 20.39 -17.89 3.04
N ILE A 127 21.09 -16.75 3.06
CA ILE A 127 22.46 -16.62 2.55
C ILE A 127 23.45 -17.43 3.38
N ALA A 128 23.28 -17.48 4.71
CA ALA A 128 24.14 -18.27 5.59
C ALA A 128 23.98 -19.77 5.32
N GLU A 129 22.75 -20.25 5.14
CA GLU A 129 22.48 -21.65 4.81
C GLU A 129 23.02 -22.05 3.43
N LEU A 130 22.89 -21.17 2.43
CA LEU A 130 23.47 -21.37 1.10
C LEU A 130 25.00 -21.44 1.15
N LYS A 131 25.64 -20.62 1.98
CA LYS A 131 27.10 -20.61 2.14
C LYS A 131 27.61 -21.87 2.86
N GLU A 132 26.85 -22.40 3.82
CA GLU A 132 27.16 -23.64 4.52
C GLU A 132 27.03 -24.87 3.60
N ARG A 133 26.00 -24.90 2.75
CA ARG A 133 25.80 -25.99 1.76
C ARG A 133 26.83 -25.98 0.64
N ALA A 134 27.40 -24.84 0.29
CA ALA A 134 28.45 -24.73 -0.73
C ALA A 134 29.86 -25.08 -0.22
N HIS A 135 30.02 -25.26 1.10
CA HIS A 135 31.31 -25.58 1.74
C HIS A 135 31.41 -27.03 2.23
N ARG A 136 30.36 -27.84 2.04
CA ARG A 136 30.41 -29.31 2.12
C ARG A 136 30.57 -29.91 0.73
#